data_AF-A0A4W3IIL4-F1
#
_entry.id   AF-A0A4W3IIL4-F1
#
_cell.length_a   1.000
_cell.length_b   1.000
_cell.length_c   1.000
_cell.angle_alpha   90.00
_cell.angle_beta   90.00
_cell.angle_gamma   90.00
#
_symmetry.space_group_name_H-M   'P 1'
#
loop_
_entity.id
_entity.type
_entity.pdbx_description
1 polymer ?
#
loop_
_entity_poly.entity_id
_entity_poly.type
_entity_poly.pdbx_seq_one_letter_code
_entity_poly.pdbx_strand_id
1 'polypeptide(L)'
;MPSQGEGEVAIGKVEEEHLQVRPEDRGGARRRDRGREFQSFRPQCLKAWLPMTSQRHDKALYQMAGLTSHDIISTDVNECETISEACKGDMRCINHNGGYLCLPRTAALVLANGPSNPTYSLINCCYYFPALTDTDECTSGIHQCNPSQICINTEGGYSCSCTEGYWLVEGQCMDIDECRHGYCQQLCANIAGSYSCQCNTGFILNPDGRSCQDLDECAGEDSCSQQCINTYGSFLCRCDTGYELTSEGTVCEDINECSFSEFLCQFQCVNEPGTFFCIFVVVSSQLGVRLCHYIDECENGNHTCTAEQDCFNTQGGFKCLDRVKCQDPYIQLNENRCMCHGENPGCSEQPFTILYKHMGIVSGRSVPADIFQMQATTRYPGAYYIFQIKSGNEGREFYMRQTGPVSATLVMTRPIQGPREVVLDLEMVTVNTVINFRGSSVIRLTLFVSDFTF
;
A
#
# COMPACT_ATOMS: atom_id res chain seq x y z
N MET A 1 -31.57 -1.07 -50.03
CA MET A 1 -30.37 -1.78 -50.50
C MET A 1 -29.26 -0.76 -50.77
N PRO A 2 -27.97 -1.12 -50.63
CA PRO A 2 -27.04 -0.23 -49.91
C PRO A 2 -25.71 0.11 -50.60
N SER A 3 -25.06 1.17 -50.12
CA SER A 3 -23.59 1.36 -49.96
C SER A 3 -23.43 2.64 -49.11
N GLN A 4 -22.78 2.63 -47.94
CA GLN A 4 -21.34 2.47 -47.63
C GLN A 4 -20.49 3.73 -47.88
N GLY A 5 -19.63 4.02 -46.91
CA GLY A 5 -18.85 5.25 -46.77
C GLY A 5 -18.29 5.30 -45.34
N GLU A 6 -17.35 4.40 -45.05
CA GLU A 6 -16.83 4.15 -43.69
C GLU A 6 -15.69 5.12 -43.32
N GLY A 7 -15.59 5.44 -42.03
CA GLY A 7 -14.42 6.05 -41.41
C GLY A 7 -14.05 5.24 -40.16
N GLU A 8 -12.82 4.72 -40.12
CA GLU A 8 -12.30 3.86 -39.05
C GLU A 8 -11.59 4.66 -37.94
N VAL A 9 -10.89 3.95 -37.04
CA VAL A 9 -9.95 4.43 -35.99
C VAL A 9 -10.64 4.87 -34.69
N ALA A 10 -10.25 4.43 -33.46
CA ALA A 10 -9.18 3.53 -32.99
C ALA A 10 -9.68 2.50 -31.94
N ILE A 11 -8.78 1.64 -31.40
CA ILE A 11 -9.10 0.56 -30.45
C ILE A 11 -7.97 0.36 -29.39
N GLY A 12 -8.34 0.32 -28.10
CA GLY A 12 -7.58 -0.24 -26.97
C GLY A 12 -8.55 -0.50 -25.78
N LYS A 13 -8.51 -1.55 -24.94
CA LYS A 13 -7.45 -2.39 -24.29
C LYS A 13 -6.82 -1.73 -23.05
N VAL A 14 -6.63 -2.38 -21.89
CA VAL A 14 -6.73 -3.82 -21.56
C VAL A 14 -6.98 -4.11 -20.04
N GLU A 15 -7.38 -5.37 -19.73
CA GLU A 15 -7.11 -6.30 -18.57
C GLU A 15 -6.28 -5.83 -17.33
N GLU A 16 -6.24 -6.45 -16.13
CA GLU A 16 -6.88 -7.62 -15.42
C GLU A 16 -6.65 -7.43 -13.88
N GLU A 17 -6.99 -8.25 -12.87
CA GLU A 17 -7.57 -9.61 -12.69
C GLU A 17 -8.44 -9.62 -11.39
N HIS A 18 -8.21 -10.57 -10.46
CA HIS A 18 -8.61 -10.61 -9.04
C HIS A 18 -7.42 -11.08 -8.17
N LEU A 19 -7.51 -10.94 -6.83
CA LEU A 19 -7.37 -12.13 -5.97
C LEU A 19 -8.03 -11.92 -4.59
N GLN A 20 -8.37 -13.03 -3.93
CA GLN A 20 -9.10 -13.06 -2.66
C GLN A 20 -8.17 -13.27 -1.46
N VAL A 21 -8.48 -12.62 -0.33
CA VAL A 21 -7.99 -13.01 1.00
C VAL A 21 -9.17 -13.01 1.99
N ARG A 22 -9.31 -14.08 2.79
CA ARG A 22 -10.16 -14.10 4.00
C ARG A 22 -9.29 -13.92 5.25
N PRO A 23 -9.81 -13.30 6.32
CA PRO A 23 -8.99 -12.89 7.46
C PRO A 23 -8.83 -13.97 8.53
N GLU A 24 -7.70 -13.94 9.23
CA GLU A 24 -7.59 -14.35 10.64
C GLU A 24 -6.86 -13.26 11.44
N ASP A 25 -6.99 -13.30 12.78
CA ASP A 25 -6.98 -12.11 13.63
C ASP A 25 -5.62 -11.44 13.91
N ARG A 26 -5.70 -10.11 14.10
CA ARG A 26 -4.71 -9.33 14.86
C ARG A 26 -4.85 -9.75 16.34
N GLY A 27 -3.81 -10.27 16.98
CA GLY A 27 -2.79 -9.47 17.66
C GLY A 27 -3.18 -9.21 19.13
N GLY A 28 -2.28 -9.05 20.10
CA GLY A 28 -0.81 -8.94 20.12
C GLY A 28 -0.42 -8.02 21.31
N ALA A 29 0.87 -7.77 21.59
CA ALA A 29 1.37 -6.50 22.17
C ALA A 29 2.85 -6.54 22.65
N ARG A 30 3.64 -5.54 22.23
CA ARG A 30 4.54 -4.66 23.04
C ARG A 30 5.58 -5.37 23.95
N ARG A 31 6.89 -5.06 23.97
CA ARG A 31 7.71 -3.86 23.61
C ARG A 31 9.21 -4.30 23.67
N ARG A 32 10.28 -3.51 23.43
CA ARG A 32 10.47 -2.05 23.33
C ARG A 32 11.64 -1.66 22.41
N ASP A 33 11.41 -0.68 21.53
CA ASP A 33 12.32 0.40 21.07
C ASP A 33 13.71 0.55 21.74
N ARG A 34 14.80 0.23 20.99
CA ARG A 34 15.93 1.11 20.58
C ARG A 34 17.16 0.34 20.07
N GLY A 35 17.77 0.78 18.97
CA GLY A 35 19.07 0.28 18.51
C GLY A 35 20.16 1.36 18.49
N ARG A 36 21.41 0.96 18.22
CA ARG A 36 22.43 1.77 17.52
C ARG A 36 23.63 0.92 17.09
N GLU A 37 24.00 1.10 15.82
CA GLU A 37 25.36 1.30 15.27
C GLU A 37 26.52 0.36 15.66
N PHE A 38 27.23 -0.10 14.61
CA PHE A 38 28.52 -0.79 14.65
C PHE A 38 29.60 0.00 15.42
N GLN A 39 30.53 -0.73 16.05
CA GLN A 39 31.95 -0.36 15.98
C GLN A 39 32.88 -1.58 16.01
N SER A 40 34.07 -1.42 15.44
CA SER A 40 34.99 -2.49 15.05
C SER A 40 35.65 -3.23 16.21
N PHE A 41 35.73 -4.56 16.11
CA PHE A 41 36.73 -5.33 16.85
C PHE A 41 38.10 -5.27 16.16
N ARG A 42 39.13 -4.81 16.88
CA ARG A 42 40.53 -5.24 16.72
C ARG A 42 41.11 -5.51 18.11
N PRO A 43 42.00 -6.50 18.27
CA PRO A 43 42.49 -6.92 19.59
C PRO A 43 43.43 -5.88 20.20
N GLN A 44 43.43 -5.80 21.53
CA GLN A 44 44.48 -5.12 22.31
C GLN A 44 45.09 -6.08 23.31
N CYS A 45 46.36 -6.45 23.10
CA CYS A 45 47.15 -7.08 24.14
C CYS A 45 47.44 -6.07 25.25
N LEU A 46 47.07 -6.36 26.50
CA LEU A 46 47.37 -5.47 27.62
C LEU A 46 47.76 -6.23 28.90
N LYS A 47 49.08 -6.21 29.16
CA LYS A 47 49.80 -6.29 30.45
C LYS A 47 49.09 -7.01 31.61
N ALA A 48 49.66 -8.15 32.01
CA ALA A 48 49.52 -8.68 33.37
C ALA A 48 50.90 -8.96 33.98
N TRP A 49 51.22 -8.32 35.10
CA TRP A 49 52.32 -8.71 36.00
C TRP A 49 51.93 -8.36 37.45
N LEU A 50 51.98 -9.38 38.33
CA LEU A 50 51.81 -9.34 39.79
C LEU A 50 50.39 -9.02 40.33
N PRO A 51 50.04 -9.48 41.57
CA PRO A 51 50.65 -10.54 42.39
C PRO A 51 49.66 -11.66 42.81
N MET A 52 50.17 -12.63 43.58
CA MET A 52 49.42 -13.76 44.14
C MET A 52 48.33 -13.36 45.15
N THR A 53 47.25 -14.14 45.20
CA THR A 53 46.45 -14.33 46.43
C THR A 53 46.17 -15.82 46.66
N SER A 54 46.96 -16.48 47.50
CA SER A 54 46.55 -17.75 48.13
C SER A 54 45.42 -17.43 49.11
N GLN A 55 44.23 -17.99 48.88
CA GLN A 55 43.12 -17.90 49.83
C GLN A 55 43.19 -19.07 50.81
N ARG A 56 43.85 -18.86 51.96
CA ARG A 56 43.85 -19.82 53.07
C ARG A 56 42.43 -20.06 53.56
N HIS A 57 41.87 -21.23 53.29
CA HIS A 57 40.61 -21.70 53.86
C HIS A 57 40.85 -22.51 55.14
N ASP A 58 41.33 -21.83 56.18
CA ASP A 58 41.48 -22.39 57.52
C ASP A 58 40.64 -21.58 58.53
N LYS A 59 39.95 -22.27 59.45
CA LYS A 59 38.79 -21.85 60.27
C LYS A 59 37.41 -21.84 59.57
N ALA A 60 36.88 -23.03 59.25
CA ALA A 60 35.44 -23.19 58.94
C ALA A 60 34.76 -24.47 59.46
N LEU A 61 35.50 -25.52 59.89
CA LEU A 61 34.91 -26.87 60.03
C LEU A 61 35.18 -27.65 61.33
N TYR A 62 35.74 -27.03 62.38
CA TYR A 62 35.83 -27.66 63.72
C TYR A 62 35.32 -26.76 64.84
N GLN A 63 34.00 -26.72 65.01
CA GLN A 63 33.38 -26.28 66.27
C GLN A 63 32.13 -27.09 66.67
N MET A 64 32.12 -28.40 66.35
CA MET A 64 31.19 -29.40 66.90
C MET A 64 31.89 -30.61 67.55
N ALA A 65 33.13 -30.42 68.02
CA ALA A 65 33.82 -31.32 68.95
C ALA A 65 34.80 -30.49 69.79
N GLY A 66 34.68 -30.54 71.13
CA GLY A 66 35.45 -29.69 72.03
C GLY A 66 36.87 -30.18 72.25
N LEU A 67 37.82 -29.75 71.41
CA LEU A 67 39.25 -30.02 71.53
C LEU A 67 40.05 -28.70 71.59
N THR A 68 41.17 -28.71 72.30
CA THR A 68 42.02 -27.52 72.53
C THR A 68 43.21 -27.47 71.57
N SER A 69 43.79 -26.28 71.41
CA SER A 69 44.70 -25.94 70.31
C SER A 69 46.15 -26.42 70.52
N HIS A 70 46.37 -27.72 70.70
CA HIS A 70 47.70 -28.35 70.72
C HIS A 70 47.84 -29.60 69.82
N ASP A 71 46.75 -30.26 69.43
CA ASP A 71 46.78 -31.46 68.57
C ASP A 71 46.12 -31.21 67.20
N ILE A 72 46.80 -30.44 66.33
CA ILE A 72 46.50 -30.42 64.89
C ILE A 72 47.81 -30.67 64.13
N ILE A 73 47.99 -31.92 63.68
CA ILE A 73 49.08 -32.30 62.79
C ILE A 73 48.70 -31.87 61.37
N SER A 74 49.66 -31.29 60.64
CA SER A 74 49.50 -30.77 59.27
C SER A 74 49.09 -31.85 58.26
N THR A 75 47.80 -32.09 58.10
CA THR A 75 47.21 -32.82 56.96
C THR A 75 46.54 -31.85 56.01
N ASP A 76 47.13 -31.68 54.84
CA ASP A 76 46.59 -30.90 53.73
C ASP A 76 45.27 -31.51 53.20
N VAL A 77 44.33 -30.67 52.79
CA VAL A 77 43.00 -31.10 52.33
C VAL A 77 42.97 -31.07 50.80
N ASN A 78 42.65 -32.18 50.14
CA ASN A 78 42.60 -32.24 48.69
C ASN A 78 41.32 -31.57 48.13
N GLU A 79 41.37 -30.26 47.92
CA GLU A 79 40.22 -29.48 47.47
C GLU A 79 39.82 -29.83 46.03
N CYS A 80 40.76 -30.29 45.21
CA CYS A 80 40.47 -30.81 43.87
C CYS A 80 39.60 -32.08 43.87
N GLU A 81 39.52 -32.81 44.99
CA GLU A 81 38.66 -33.99 45.17
C GLU A 81 37.42 -33.71 46.04
N THR A 82 37.45 -32.67 46.88
CA THR A 82 36.31 -32.29 47.74
C THR A 82 35.38 -31.22 47.16
N ILE A 83 35.81 -30.49 46.12
CA ILE A 83 34.98 -29.46 45.45
C ILE A 83 34.69 -29.87 44.00
N SER A 84 33.42 -30.14 43.71
CA SER A 84 32.94 -30.24 42.32
C SER A 84 33.10 -28.88 41.63
N GLU A 85 33.87 -28.84 40.52
CA GLU A 85 34.25 -27.62 39.79
C GLU A 85 35.16 -26.63 40.57
N ALA A 86 36.19 -27.14 41.26
CA ALA A 86 37.24 -26.30 41.85
C ALA A 86 37.88 -25.28 40.88
N CYS A 87 37.99 -25.61 39.59
CA CYS A 87 38.48 -24.71 38.54
C CYS A 87 37.40 -24.46 37.48
N LYS A 88 37.24 -23.20 37.05
CA LYS A 88 36.27 -22.80 36.02
C LYS A 88 36.81 -22.98 34.60
N GLY A 89 35.94 -23.36 33.67
CA GLY A 89 36.30 -23.57 32.26
C GLY A 89 37.25 -24.76 32.08
N ASP A 90 37.98 -24.82 30.97
CA ASP A 90 38.81 -25.98 30.64
C ASP A 90 40.20 -25.97 31.32
N MET A 91 40.18 -25.78 32.65
CA MET A 91 41.36 -25.74 33.51
C MET A 91 41.48 -26.99 34.38
N ARG A 92 42.71 -27.48 34.51
CA ARG A 92 43.14 -28.57 35.39
C ARG A 92 43.37 -28.04 36.80
N CYS A 93 42.75 -28.68 37.80
CA CYS A 93 43.08 -28.50 39.22
C CYS A 93 44.33 -29.30 39.60
N ILE A 94 45.18 -28.76 40.47
CA ILE A 94 46.31 -29.44 41.11
C ILE A 94 46.34 -29.04 42.59
N ASN A 95 46.32 -30.03 43.48
CA ASN A 95 46.38 -29.78 44.91
C ASN A 95 47.80 -29.39 45.37
N HIS A 96 47.89 -28.49 46.34
CA HIS A 96 49.15 -28.03 46.93
C HIS A 96 48.95 -27.75 48.43
N ASN A 97 50.03 -27.88 49.21
CA ASN A 97 49.98 -27.67 50.65
C ASN A 97 49.44 -26.26 51.00
N GLY A 98 48.22 -26.19 51.56
CA GLY A 98 47.50 -24.96 51.88
C GLY A 98 46.66 -24.35 50.75
N GLY A 99 46.28 -25.12 49.73
CA GLY A 99 45.29 -24.72 48.71
C GLY A 99 45.56 -25.28 47.30
N TYR A 100 44.54 -25.34 46.46
CA TYR A 100 44.65 -25.78 45.06
C TYR A 100 45.12 -24.69 44.05
N LEU A 101 45.63 -25.14 42.90
CA LEU A 101 46.07 -24.32 41.76
C LEU A 101 45.34 -24.75 40.47
N CYS A 102 44.87 -23.77 39.68
CA CYS A 102 44.27 -24.00 38.36
C CYS A 102 45.27 -23.67 37.24
N LEU A 103 45.44 -24.59 36.28
CA LEU A 103 46.30 -24.40 35.09
C LEU A 103 45.55 -24.80 33.80
N PRO A 104 45.88 -24.23 32.62
CA PRO A 104 45.37 -24.74 31.34
C PRO A 104 45.77 -26.21 31.12
N ARG A 105 44.93 -27.03 30.46
CA ARG A 105 45.28 -28.44 30.15
C ARG A 105 46.54 -28.58 29.31
N THR A 106 46.90 -27.56 28.53
CA THR A 106 48.10 -27.50 27.68
C THR A 106 49.40 -27.23 28.46
N ALA A 107 49.33 -26.90 29.77
CA ALA A 107 50.50 -26.62 30.59
C ALA A 107 51.18 -27.90 31.11
N ALA A 108 52.39 -28.19 30.65
CA ALA A 108 53.24 -29.25 31.18
C ALA A 108 54.05 -28.78 32.39
N LEU A 109 54.01 -29.53 33.49
CA LEU A 109 54.87 -29.34 34.67
C LEU A 109 56.05 -30.31 34.61
N VAL A 110 57.27 -29.80 34.79
CA VAL A 110 58.50 -30.59 34.89
C VAL A 110 59.12 -30.35 36.27
N LEU A 111 59.57 -31.42 36.93
CA LEU A 111 60.21 -31.35 38.25
C LEU A 111 61.60 -30.72 38.15
N ALA A 112 61.76 -29.51 38.69
CA ALA A 112 63.03 -28.82 38.79
C ALA A 112 63.89 -29.36 39.96
N ASN A 113 64.43 -30.57 39.78
CA ASN A 113 65.36 -31.28 40.68
C ASN A 113 64.76 -31.87 41.97
N GLY A 114 65.64 -32.57 42.72
CA GLY A 114 65.30 -33.63 43.67
C GLY A 114 64.91 -33.23 45.11
N PRO A 115 64.80 -34.23 46.01
CA PRO A 115 63.97 -34.11 47.22
C PRO A 115 64.64 -33.36 48.37
N SER A 116 64.09 -32.20 48.72
CA SER A 116 64.09 -31.68 50.11
C SER A 116 63.24 -30.42 50.31
N ASN A 117 62.97 -29.63 49.26
CA ASN A 117 62.09 -28.46 49.37
C ASN A 117 61.46 -28.07 48.01
N PRO A 118 60.13 -28.10 47.83
CA PRO A 118 59.49 -27.79 46.55
C PRO A 118 59.33 -26.27 46.35
N THR A 119 60.01 -25.70 45.35
CA THR A 119 59.76 -24.34 44.86
C THR A 119 59.46 -24.35 43.37
N TYR A 120 58.22 -24.04 43.01
CA TYR A 120 57.77 -24.01 41.61
C TYR A 120 58.28 -22.75 40.91
N SER A 121 59.29 -22.88 40.04
CA SER A 121 59.69 -21.82 39.13
C SER A 121 58.81 -21.83 37.88
N LEU A 122 58.17 -20.69 37.58
CA LEU A 122 57.52 -20.46 36.30
C LEU A 122 58.58 -20.28 35.20
N ILE A 123 59.00 -21.39 34.59
CA ILE A 123 59.73 -21.36 33.32
C ILE A 123 58.76 -20.81 32.27
N ASN A 124 59.00 -19.59 31.81
CA ASN A 124 58.20 -18.95 30.79
C ASN A 124 58.49 -19.61 29.43
N CYS A 125 57.54 -20.38 28.89
CA CYS A 125 57.73 -21.18 27.66
C CYS A 125 57.92 -20.36 26.36
N CYS A 126 57.98 -19.02 26.44
CA CYS A 126 58.22 -18.11 25.32
C CYS A 126 59.65 -18.14 24.73
N TYR A 127 60.53 -19.03 25.18
CA TYR A 127 61.93 -19.10 24.72
C TYR A 127 62.29 -20.32 23.85
N TYR A 128 61.32 -21.19 23.51
CA TYR A 128 61.60 -22.33 22.62
C TYR A 128 60.47 -22.69 21.65
N PHE A 129 59.80 -21.67 21.11
CA PHE A 129 59.15 -21.76 19.81
C PHE A 129 59.81 -20.73 18.87
N PRO A 130 60.08 -21.07 17.59
CA PRO A 130 60.24 -20.03 16.58
C PRO A 130 58.96 -19.21 16.53
N ALA A 131 59.02 -17.98 15.99
CA ALA A 131 57.82 -17.15 15.87
C ALA A 131 56.71 -17.96 15.20
N LEU A 132 55.56 -18.12 15.89
CA LEU A 132 54.35 -18.67 15.31
C LEU A 132 53.76 -17.60 14.38
N THR A 133 54.45 -17.39 13.26
CA THR A 133 53.88 -16.72 12.11
C THR A 133 52.76 -17.60 11.61
N ASP A 134 51.55 -17.08 11.76
CA ASP A 134 50.33 -17.65 11.20
C ASP A 134 50.56 -18.10 9.76
N THR A 135 50.27 -19.36 9.48
CA THR A 135 50.59 -19.99 8.19
C THR A 135 49.36 -19.88 7.31
N ASP A 136 49.27 -18.78 6.56
CA ASP A 136 48.13 -18.48 5.70
C ASP A 136 47.83 -19.64 4.74
N GLU A 137 46.87 -20.50 5.09
CA GLU A 137 46.61 -21.72 4.34
C GLU A 137 45.90 -21.45 3.01
N CYS A 138 45.26 -20.28 2.89
CA CYS A 138 44.57 -19.79 1.70
C CYS A 138 45.56 -19.43 0.58
N THR A 139 46.66 -18.74 0.92
CA THR A 139 47.76 -18.43 -0.02
C THR A 139 48.72 -19.60 -0.20
N SER A 140 48.87 -20.45 0.83
CA SER A 140 49.72 -21.66 0.77
C SER A 140 49.06 -22.84 0.05
N GLY A 141 47.74 -22.79 -0.21
CA GLY A 141 47.00 -23.83 -0.93
C GLY A 141 46.78 -25.13 -0.13
N ILE A 142 46.78 -25.05 1.21
CA ILE A 142 46.67 -26.23 2.11
C ILE A 142 45.35 -26.26 2.91
N HIS A 143 44.35 -25.50 2.45
CA HIS A 143 42.98 -25.51 2.98
C HIS A 143 42.12 -26.65 2.39
N GLN A 144 41.09 -27.08 3.14
CA GLN A 144 40.11 -28.08 2.70
C GLN A 144 38.75 -27.50 2.29
N CYS A 145 38.65 -26.17 2.11
CA CYS A 145 37.44 -25.52 1.60
C CYS A 145 37.00 -26.07 0.24
N ASN A 146 35.69 -26.23 0.04
CA ASN A 146 35.13 -26.62 -1.25
C ASN A 146 35.35 -25.53 -2.32
N PRO A 147 35.38 -25.87 -3.62
CA PRO A 147 35.61 -24.89 -4.70
C PRO A 147 34.56 -23.76 -4.82
N SER A 148 33.41 -23.87 -4.14
CA SER A 148 32.37 -22.85 -4.04
C SER A 148 32.44 -22.01 -2.75
N GLN A 149 33.41 -22.25 -1.88
CA GLN A 149 33.66 -21.51 -0.65
C GLN A 149 34.87 -20.58 -0.81
N ILE A 150 34.86 -19.45 -0.09
CA ILE A 150 36.04 -18.61 0.10
C ILE A 150 36.81 -19.06 1.33
N CYS A 151 38.13 -19.16 1.19
CA CYS A 151 39.05 -19.39 2.30
C CYS A 151 39.36 -18.06 2.98
N ILE A 152 39.21 -18.00 4.30
CA ILE A 152 39.52 -16.84 5.14
C ILE A 152 40.58 -17.30 6.15
N ASN A 153 41.78 -16.73 6.06
CA ASN A 153 42.84 -17.03 7.00
C ASN A 153 42.53 -16.41 8.39
N THR A 154 42.86 -17.11 9.48
CA THR A 154 42.61 -16.70 10.87
C THR A 154 43.78 -17.08 11.78
N GLU A 155 43.99 -16.38 12.89
CA GLU A 155 45.16 -16.60 13.75
C GLU A 155 45.17 -18.01 14.36
N GLY A 156 45.96 -18.92 13.77
CA GLY A 156 46.06 -20.34 14.12
C GLY A 156 45.34 -21.32 13.18
N GLY A 157 44.88 -20.90 12.00
CA GLY A 157 44.32 -21.76 10.95
C GLY A 157 43.32 -21.06 10.02
N TYR A 158 42.59 -21.80 9.19
CA TYR A 158 41.64 -21.21 8.23
C TYR A 158 40.16 -21.47 8.55
N SER A 159 39.32 -20.57 8.05
CA SER A 159 37.87 -20.69 7.99
C SER A 159 37.42 -20.80 6.52
N CYS A 160 36.34 -21.54 6.27
CA CYS A 160 35.70 -21.63 4.95
C CYS A 160 34.29 -21.05 5.05
N SER A 161 34.01 -19.96 4.36
CA SER A 161 32.66 -19.37 4.29
C SER A 161 32.12 -19.38 2.86
N CYS A 162 30.85 -19.09 2.71
CA CYS A 162 30.29 -18.67 1.44
C CYS A 162 30.58 -17.18 1.20
N THR A 163 30.38 -16.73 -0.04
CA THR A 163 30.28 -15.31 -0.39
C THR A 163 29.01 -14.69 0.21
N GLU A 164 28.98 -13.35 0.30
CA GLU A 164 27.75 -12.62 0.67
C GLU A 164 26.61 -12.95 -0.32
N GLY A 165 25.37 -13.05 0.18
CA GLY A 165 24.22 -13.57 -0.57
C GLY A 165 24.09 -15.11 -0.61
N TYR A 166 25.03 -15.87 0.00
CA TYR A 166 25.02 -17.34 -0.01
C TYR A 166 25.09 -17.95 1.40
N TRP A 167 24.48 -19.12 1.58
CA TRP A 167 24.47 -19.90 2.81
C TRP A 167 24.95 -21.34 2.58
N LEU A 168 25.56 -21.95 3.61
CA LEU A 168 26.21 -23.25 3.49
C LEU A 168 25.22 -24.39 3.77
N VAL A 169 24.93 -25.18 2.74
CA VAL A 169 24.02 -26.35 2.80
C VAL A 169 24.76 -27.58 2.30
N GLU A 170 24.84 -28.63 3.12
CA GLU A 170 25.55 -29.90 2.81
C GLU A 170 26.99 -29.74 2.28
N GLY A 171 27.67 -28.66 2.66
CA GLY A 171 29.04 -28.33 2.23
C GLY A 171 29.13 -27.51 0.94
N GLN A 172 28.01 -27.23 0.27
CA GLN A 172 27.94 -26.35 -0.90
C GLN A 172 27.33 -24.98 -0.53
N CYS A 173 27.81 -23.93 -1.17
CA CYS A 173 27.21 -22.60 -1.04
C CYS A 173 25.98 -22.50 -1.94
N MET A 174 24.80 -22.50 -1.31
CA MET A 174 23.52 -22.26 -1.95
C MET A 174 23.14 -20.78 -1.86
N ASP A 175 22.34 -20.33 -2.81
CA ASP A 175 21.80 -18.99 -2.88
C ASP A 175 20.83 -18.72 -1.72
N ILE A 176 20.83 -17.51 -1.16
CA ILE A 176 19.82 -17.06 -0.17
C ILE A 176 18.68 -16.41 -0.94
N ASP A 177 17.51 -17.06 -0.95
CA ASP A 177 16.32 -16.48 -1.61
C ASP A 177 15.74 -15.33 -0.77
N GLU A 178 16.20 -14.09 -0.95
CA GLU A 178 15.72 -12.95 -0.14
C GLU A 178 14.27 -12.57 -0.44
N CYS A 179 13.76 -12.94 -1.62
CA CYS A 179 12.36 -12.75 -1.98
C CYS A 179 11.42 -13.57 -1.08
N ARG A 180 11.75 -14.83 -0.76
CA ARG A 180 11.03 -15.63 0.26
C ARG A 180 11.05 -15.04 1.66
N HIS A 181 12.01 -14.16 1.95
CA HIS A 181 12.16 -13.50 3.24
C HIS A 181 11.51 -12.10 3.29
N GLY A 182 10.84 -11.66 2.21
CA GLY A 182 10.08 -10.40 2.19
C GLY A 182 10.95 -9.14 2.22
N TYR A 183 12.12 -9.16 1.57
CA TYR A 183 13.09 -8.06 1.63
C TYR A 183 12.69 -6.79 0.85
N CYS A 184 11.68 -6.89 -0.03
CA CYS A 184 11.12 -5.82 -0.86
C CYS A 184 9.65 -5.52 -0.46
N GLN A 185 9.20 -4.28 -0.65
CA GLN A 185 7.80 -3.89 -0.36
C GLN A 185 6.78 -4.36 -1.42
N GLN A 186 7.19 -4.48 -2.69
CA GLN A 186 6.33 -4.86 -3.81
C GLN A 186 6.95 -6.02 -4.61
N LEU A 187 7.60 -5.75 -5.74
CA LEU A 187 8.17 -6.78 -6.60
C LEU A 187 9.60 -7.14 -6.15
N CYS A 188 9.95 -8.41 -6.27
CA CYS A 188 11.29 -8.93 -5.94
C CYS A 188 11.74 -9.92 -7.02
N ALA A 189 12.93 -9.70 -7.56
CA ALA A 189 13.62 -10.63 -8.43
C ALA A 189 14.88 -11.17 -7.73
N ASN A 190 14.92 -12.48 -7.51
CA ASN A 190 16.06 -13.15 -6.91
C ASN A 190 17.19 -13.35 -7.93
N ILE A 191 18.43 -13.07 -7.54
CA ILE A 191 19.62 -13.09 -8.39
C ILE A 191 20.69 -13.91 -7.66
N ALA A 192 21.53 -14.66 -8.37
CA ALA A 192 22.58 -15.45 -7.72
C ALA A 192 23.54 -14.55 -6.91
N GLY A 193 23.43 -14.59 -5.57
CA GLY A 193 24.15 -13.76 -4.61
C GLY A 193 23.54 -12.39 -4.30
N SER A 194 22.30 -12.08 -4.73
CA SER A 194 21.66 -10.79 -4.46
C SER A 194 20.16 -10.77 -4.81
N TYR A 195 19.50 -9.62 -4.63
CA TYR A 195 18.12 -9.42 -5.06
C TYR A 195 17.95 -8.04 -5.68
N SER A 196 16.95 -7.92 -6.57
CA SER A 196 16.49 -6.64 -7.09
C SER A 196 15.04 -6.43 -6.68
N CYS A 197 14.81 -5.40 -5.85
CA CYS A 197 13.46 -4.89 -5.64
C CYS A 197 13.03 -4.01 -6.81
N GLN A 198 11.76 -4.10 -7.16
CA GLN A 198 11.09 -3.21 -8.12
C GLN A 198 9.73 -2.80 -7.56
N CYS A 199 9.18 -1.72 -8.09
CA CYS A 199 7.86 -1.24 -7.72
C CYS A 199 6.87 -1.48 -8.85
N ASN A 200 5.59 -1.56 -8.51
CA ASN A 200 4.49 -1.59 -9.45
C ASN A 200 4.39 -0.25 -10.20
N THR A 201 3.65 -0.22 -11.31
CA THR A 201 3.22 1.03 -11.96
C THR A 201 2.55 1.96 -10.95
N GLY A 202 2.80 3.27 -11.05
CA GLY A 202 2.34 4.28 -10.08
C GLY A 202 3.24 4.46 -8.85
N PHE A 203 4.41 3.81 -8.81
CA PHE A 203 5.34 3.89 -7.68
C PHE A 203 6.80 4.05 -8.12
N ILE A 204 7.60 4.75 -7.30
CA ILE A 204 9.05 4.90 -7.45
C ILE A 204 9.77 4.18 -6.32
N LEU A 205 10.88 3.48 -6.65
CA LEU A 205 11.74 2.82 -5.68
C LEU A 205 12.54 3.85 -4.88
N ASN A 206 12.47 3.76 -3.55
CA ASN A 206 13.17 4.66 -2.65
C ASN A 206 14.69 4.47 -2.64
N PRO A 207 15.47 5.45 -2.15
CA PRO A 207 16.93 5.35 -2.01
C PRO A 207 17.43 4.22 -1.08
N ASP A 208 16.55 3.51 -0.38
CA ASP A 208 16.88 2.30 0.38
C ASP A 208 16.95 1.02 -0.49
N GLY A 209 16.53 1.11 -1.76
CA GLY A 209 16.48 0.00 -2.71
C GLY A 209 15.45 -1.07 -2.38
N ARG A 210 14.46 -0.80 -1.50
CA ARG A 210 13.53 -1.80 -0.94
C ARG A 210 12.09 -1.33 -0.82
N SER A 211 11.87 -0.08 -0.42
CA SER A 211 10.53 0.49 -0.25
C SER A 211 10.10 1.26 -1.49
N CYS A 212 8.78 1.36 -1.67
CA CYS A 212 8.15 2.01 -2.82
C CYS A 212 7.35 3.21 -2.33
N GLN A 213 7.67 4.40 -2.84
CA GLN A 213 6.90 5.62 -2.63
C GLN A 213 5.90 5.79 -3.78
N ASP A 214 4.72 6.29 -3.42
CA ASP A 214 3.68 6.79 -4.32
C ASP A 214 4.24 7.83 -5.32
N LEU A 215 3.92 7.70 -6.61
CA LEU A 215 4.25 8.70 -7.61
C LEU A 215 3.11 9.71 -7.70
N ASP A 216 3.34 10.94 -7.23
CA ASP A 216 2.39 12.04 -7.41
C ASP A 216 2.38 12.51 -8.87
N GLU A 217 1.54 11.89 -9.71
CA GLU A 217 1.40 12.29 -11.10
C GLU A 217 0.78 13.70 -11.25
N CYS A 218 0.10 14.21 -10.22
CA CYS A 218 -0.44 15.58 -10.21
C CYS A 218 0.63 16.67 -9.99
N ALA A 219 1.89 16.28 -9.74
CA ALA A 219 3.03 17.21 -9.75
C ALA A 219 3.53 17.56 -11.17
N GLY A 220 3.01 16.93 -12.23
CA GLY A 220 3.29 17.25 -13.63
C GLY A 220 2.31 18.27 -14.23
N GLU A 221 2.77 19.06 -15.22
CA GLU A 221 1.97 20.14 -15.82
C GLU A 221 0.86 19.66 -16.78
N ASP A 222 0.97 18.45 -17.34
CA ASP A 222 0.08 17.95 -18.42
C ASP A 222 -0.88 16.81 -17.99
N SER A 223 -0.90 16.40 -16.72
CA SER A 223 -1.58 15.16 -16.29
C SER A 223 -3.11 15.22 -16.40
N CYS A 224 -3.71 16.39 -16.17
CA CYS A 224 -5.16 16.61 -16.27
C CYS A 224 -5.49 17.96 -16.92
N SER A 225 -6.50 17.98 -17.78
CA SER A 225 -6.97 19.20 -18.46
C SER A 225 -7.65 20.26 -17.58
N GLN A 226 -8.21 19.85 -16.42
CA GLN A 226 -8.87 20.74 -15.46
C GLN A 226 -8.29 20.52 -14.05
N GLN A 227 -8.86 19.64 -13.24
CA GLN A 227 -8.38 19.39 -11.87
C GLN A 227 -7.75 18.00 -11.74
N CYS A 228 -6.65 17.89 -10.99
CA CYS A 228 -5.95 16.63 -10.71
C CYS A 228 -6.06 16.26 -9.22
N ILE A 229 -6.29 14.98 -8.93
CA ILE A 229 -6.30 14.42 -7.56
C ILE A 229 -5.37 13.21 -7.53
N ASN A 230 -4.26 13.31 -6.80
CA ASN A 230 -3.37 12.16 -6.62
C ASN A 230 -4.02 11.12 -5.70
N THR A 231 -3.84 9.84 -6.01
CA THR A 231 -4.32 8.70 -5.20
C THR A 231 -3.21 7.66 -5.06
N TYR A 232 -3.42 6.62 -4.26
CA TYR A 232 -2.35 5.66 -3.99
C TYR A 232 -2.10 4.73 -5.18
N GLY A 233 -0.98 4.92 -5.87
CA GLY A 233 -0.55 4.16 -7.05
C GLY A 233 -1.16 4.59 -8.39
N SER A 234 -1.83 5.74 -8.44
CA SER A 234 -2.41 6.34 -9.66
C SER A 234 -2.99 7.71 -9.33
N PHE A 235 -3.30 8.51 -10.35
CA PHE A 235 -4.05 9.76 -10.22
C PHE A 235 -5.47 9.66 -10.81
N LEU A 236 -6.30 10.65 -10.49
CA LEU A 236 -7.62 10.84 -11.07
C LEU A 236 -7.80 12.29 -11.53
N CYS A 237 -8.22 12.47 -12.77
CA CYS A 237 -8.67 13.77 -13.27
C CYS A 237 -10.14 14.03 -12.94
N ARG A 238 -10.41 15.30 -12.66
CA ARG A 238 -11.70 15.82 -12.25
C ARG A 238 -12.10 16.98 -13.14
N CYS A 239 -13.30 16.86 -13.68
CA CYS A 239 -13.93 17.92 -14.45
C CYS A 239 -14.80 18.81 -13.56
N ASP A 240 -14.84 20.08 -13.94
CA ASP A 240 -15.72 21.11 -13.41
C ASP A 240 -17.20 20.82 -13.75
N THR A 241 -18.13 21.48 -13.07
CA THR A 241 -19.56 21.35 -13.38
C THR A 241 -19.83 21.84 -14.81
N GLY A 242 -20.61 21.04 -15.57
CA GLY A 242 -20.85 21.24 -17.00
C GLY A 242 -19.93 20.42 -17.94
N TYR A 243 -18.87 19.79 -17.41
CA TYR A 243 -17.90 19.03 -18.21
C TYR A 243 -17.92 17.52 -17.87
N GLU A 244 -17.58 16.67 -18.84
CA GLU A 244 -17.38 15.23 -18.61
C GLU A 244 -16.01 14.72 -19.06
N LEU A 245 -15.55 13.69 -18.38
CA LEU A 245 -14.21 13.11 -18.56
C LEU A 245 -14.23 12.11 -19.72
N THR A 246 -13.31 12.29 -20.68
CA THR A 246 -13.22 11.45 -21.88
C THR A 246 -12.82 10.00 -21.58
N SER A 247 -12.84 9.13 -22.61
CA SER A 247 -12.41 7.73 -22.51
C SER A 247 -10.98 7.56 -21.99
N GLU A 248 -10.11 8.54 -22.27
CA GLU A 248 -8.69 8.54 -21.87
C GLU A 248 -8.48 8.96 -20.42
N GLY A 249 -9.53 9.43 -19.72
CA GLY A 249 -9.48 9.74 -18.30
C GLY A 249 -8.74 11.03 -17.91
N THR A 250 -8.27 11.83 -18.87
CA THR A 250 -7.46 13.06 -18.61
C THR A 250 -8.06 14.35 -19.15
N VAL A 251 -8.84 14.27 -20.23
CA VAL A 251 -9.47 15.42 -20.90
C VAL A 251 -10.91 15.59 -20.42
N CYS A 252 -11.31 16.82 -20.15
CA CYS A 252 -12.65 17.23 -19.79
C CYS A 252 -13.30 17.95 -20.97
N GLU A 253 -14.27 17.31 -21.60
CA GLU A 253 -15.02 17.86 -22.73
C GLU A 253 -16.33 18.50 -22.26
N ASP A 254 -16.78 19.50 -23.01
CA ASP A 254 -18.05 20.21 -22.78
C ASP A 254 -19.24 19.26 -22.96
N ILE A 255 -20.15 19.20 -21.97
CA ILE A 255 -21.35 18.38 -22.08
C ILE A 255 -22.34 19.11 -22.97
N ASN A 256 -22.55 18.63 -24.19
CA ASN A 256 -23.55 19.21 -25.07
C ASN A 256 -24.97 18.81 -24.64
N GLU A 257 -25.58 19.52 -23.68
CA GLU A 257 -26.91 19.16 -23.16
C GLU A 257 -27.99 19.21 -24.26
N CYS A 258 -27.87 20.14 -25.21
CA CYS A 258 -28.78 20.21 -26.36
C CYS A 258 -28.77 18.94 -27.23
N SER A 259 -27.71 18.12 -27.17
CA SER A 259 -27.60 16.84 -27.88
C SER A 259 -28.32 15.68 -27.19
N PHE A 260 -28.56 15.76 -25.86
CA PHE A 260 -29.26 14.69 -25.14
C PHE A 260 -30.73 14.55 -25.53
N SER A 261 -31.36 15.65 -25.95
CA SER A 261 -32.71 15.63 -26.50
C SER A 261 -33.08 16.95 -27.18
N GLU A 262 -33.68 16.86 -28.39
CA GLU A 262 -34.37 17.98 -29.08
C GLU A 262 -35.46 18.63 -28.21
N PHE A 263 -35.82 17.99 -27.10
CA PHE A 263 -36.95 18.31 -26.24
C PHE A 263 -36.58 19.01 -24.93
N LEU A 264 -35.28 19.27 -24.68
CA LEU A 264 -34.78 19.94 -23.47
C LEU A 264 -35.38 21.35 -23.29
N CYS A 265 -35.59 22.06 -24.40
CA CYS A 265 -36.22 23.38 -24.46
C CYS A 265 -37.56 23.34 -25.23
N GLN A 266 -38.41 24.35 -25.05
CA GLN A 266 -39.71 24.45 -25.73
C GLN A 266 -39.63 24.94 -27.18
N PHE A 267 -38.60 25.73 -27.52
CA PHE A 267 -38.39 26.29 -28.87
C PHE A 267 -36.98 26.04 -29.40
N GLN A 268 -35.96 26.57 -28.73
CA GLN A 268 -34.57 26.43 -29.13
C GLN A 268 -33.68 26.28 -27.89
N CYS A 269 -32.75 25.32 -27.97
CA CYS A 269 -31.63 25.14 -27.06
C CYS A 269 -30.37 25.77 -27.66
N VAL A 270 -29.51 26.37 -26.84
CA VAL A 270 -28.17 26.81 -27.21
C VAL A 270 -27.19 26.26 -26.17
N ASN A 271 -26.07 25.73 -26.66
CA ASN A 271 -25.02 25.11 -25.85
C ASN A 271 -23.84 26.06 -25.73
N GLU A 272 -23.30 26.22 -24.53
CA GLU A 272 -22.13 27.04 -24.22
C GLU A 272 -21.17 26.24 -23.31
N PRO A 273 -19.87 26.58 -23.22
CA PRO A 273 -18.90 25.79 -22.48
C PRO A 273 -19.25 25.63 -20.98
N GLY A 274 -19.79 24.47 -20.61
CA GLY A 274 -20.22 24.11 -19.27
C GLY A 274 -21.68 24.40 -18.92
N THR A 275 -22.54 24.82 -19.87
CA THR A 275 -23.97 25.10 -19.63
C THR A 275 -24.81 25.18 -20.91
N PHE A 276 -26.14 25.19 -20.76
CA PHE A 276 -27.07 25.44 -21.85
C PHE A 276 -28.15 26.45 -21.45
N PHE A 277 -28.75 27.11 -22.44
CA PHE A 277 -29.91 27.98 -22.22
C PHE A 277 -31.04 27.77 -23.23
N CYS A 278 -32.28 27.96 -22.74
CA CYS A 278 -33.50 27.86 -23.55
C CYS A 278 -34.01 29.24 -23.96
N ILE A 279 -34.23 29.44 -25.26
CA ILE A 279 -34.84 30.67 -25.79
C ILE A 279 -36.37 30.49 -25.84
N PHE A 280 -37.15 31.46 -25.36
CA PHE A 280 -38.61 31.44 -25.41
C PHE A 280 -39.20 32.57 -26.26
N VAL A 281 -40.29 32.26 -26.97
CA VAL A 281 -40.94 33.16 -27.92
C VAL A 281 -42.39 33.41 -27.49
N VAL A 282 -42.68 34.60 -26.95
CA VAL A 282 -44.02 35.00 -26.52
C VAL A 282 -44.72 35.76 -27.64
N VAL A 283 -45.74 35.13 -28.22
CA VAL A 283 -46.59 35.72 -29.25
C VAL A 283 -47.67 36.59 -28.60
N SER A 284 -47.34 37.86 -28.32
CA SER A 284 -48.32 38.83 -27.83
C SER A 284 -49.26 39.25 -28.97
N SER A 285 -50.57 39.05 -28.77
CA SER A 285 -51.56 38.96 -29.85
C SER A 285 -51.91 40.25 -30.60
N GLN A 286 -51.26 41.39 -30.32
CA GLN A 286 -51.61 42.68 -30.94
C GLN A 286 -50.47 43.60 -31.39
N LEU A 287 -49.19 43.38 -31.03
CA LEU A 287 -48.13 44.35 -31.41
C LEU A 287 -46.71 43.78 -31.59
N GLY A 288 -46.58 42.47 -31.81
CA GLY A 288 -45.33 41.83 -32.25
C GLY A 288 -44.87 40.67 -31.38
N VAL A 289 -43.91 39.92 -31.91
CA VAL A 289 -43.25 38.82 -31.19
C VAL A 289 -42.30 39.40 -30.15
N ARG A 290 -42.55 39.11 -28.87
CA ARG A 290 -41.55 39.33 -27.81
C ARG A 290 -40.77 38.04 -27.62
N LEU A 291 -39.48 38.05 -27.93
CA LEU A 291 -38.60 37.04 -27.34
C LEU A 291 -38.51 37.34 -25.84
N CYS A 292 -38.90 36.37 -25.03
CA CYS A 292 -38.60 36.38 -23.61
C CYS A 292 -37.32 35.57 -23.48
N HIS A 293 -36.19 36.26 -23.31
CA HIS A 293 -34.99 35.56 -22.88
C HIS A 293 -35.26 34.97 -21.50
N TYR A 294 -34.88 33.71 -21.33
CA TYR A 294 -34.82 33.06 -20.03
C TYR A 294 -33.79 33.82 -19.18
N ILE A 295 -34.20 34.32 -18.02
CA ILE A 295 -33.27 34.99 -17.11
C ILE A 295 -32.55 33.87 -16.36
N ASP A 296 -31.23 33.79 -16.50
CA ASP A 296 -30.46 32.95 -15.60
C ASP A 296 -30.28 33.68 -14.27
N GLU A 297 -31.11 33.37 -13.29
CA GLU A 297 -31.00 34.00 -11.96
C GLU A 297 -29.72 33.59 -11.21
N CYS A 298 -29.08 32.49 -11.60
CA CYS A 298 -27.84 32.01 -11.01
C CYS A 298 -26.64 32.83 -11.52
N GLU A 299 -26.47 32.95 -12.85
CA GLU A 299 -25.42 33.75 -13.48
C GLU A 299 -25.58 35.25 -13.16
N ASN A 300 -26.81 35.77 -13.19
CA ASN A 300 -27.09 37.18 -12.89
C ASN A 300 -27.02 37.50 -11.37
N GLY A 301 -26.76 36.52 -10.49
CA GLY A 301 -26.74 36.72 -9.04
C GLY A 301 -28.10 37.14 -8.43
N ASN A 302 -29.20 36.89 -9.14
CA ASN A 302 -30.58 37.26 -8.77
C ASN A 302 -31.31 36.11 -8.05
N HIS A 303 -30.56 35.28 -7.32
CA HIS A 303 -31.04 34.11 -6.60
C HIS A 303 -30.84 34.26 -5.08
N THR A 304 -31.53 33.44 -4.28
CA THR A 304 -31.52 33.52 -2.81
C THR A 304 -30.90 32.28 -2.14
N CYS A 305 -29.89 31.68 -2.78
CA CYS A 305 -29.22 30.48 -2.26
C CYS A 305 -28.11 30.85 -1.26
N THR A 306 -27.79 29.96 -0.33
CA THR A 306 -26.68 30.19 0.62
C THR A 306 -25.33 29.84 -0.01
N ALA A 307 -24.22 30.20 0.64
CA ALA A 307 -22.87 29.95 0.12
C ALA A 307 -22.50 28.45 0.08
N GLU A 308 -23.25 27.62 0.79
CA GLU A 308 -23.14 26.16 0.89
C GLU A 308 -24.03 25.42 -0.13
N GLN A 309 -24.85 26.16 -0.88
CA GLN A 309 -25.79 25.67 -1.88
C GLN A 309 -25.36 26.10 -3.28
N ASP A 310 -25.71 25.27 -4.26
CA ASP A 310 -25.53 25.56 -5.67
C ASP A 310 -26.86 26.02 -6.27
N CYS A 311 -26.80 27.03 -7.13
CA CYS A 311 -27.99 27.54 -7.82
C CYS A 311 -28.21 26.71 -9.09
N PHE A 312 -29.36 26.05 -9.18
CA PHE A 312 -29.79 25.31 -10.36
C PHE A 312 -30.92 26.04 -11.06
N ASN A 313 -30.69 26.46 -12.29
CA ASN A 313 -31.66 27.24 -13.05
C ASN A 313 -32.77 26.33 -13.62
N THR A 314 -34.05 26.69 -13.46
CA THR A 314 -35.20 25.88 -13.92
C THR A 314 -36.18 26.69 -14.77
N GLN A 315 -36.95 26.02 -15.64
CA GLN A 315 -37.87 26.70 -16.55
C GLN A 315 -38.96 27.49 -15.80
N GLY A 316 -38.72 28.79 -15.61
CA GLY A 316 -39.58 29.73 -14.87
C GLY A 316 -39.01 30.25 -13.54
N GLY A 317 -37.77 29.92 -13.16
CA GLY A 317 -37.08 30.44 -11.96
C GLY A 317 -35.96 29.52 -11.48
N PHE A 318 -35.25 29.84 -10.39
CA PHE A 318 -34.18 28.98 -9.85
C PHE A 318 -34.64 27.99 -8.75
N LYS A 319 -33.79 26.99 -8.48
CA LYS A 319 -33.79 26.16 -7.26
C LYS A 319 -32.43 26.27 -6.58
N CYS A 320 -32.40 26.20 -5.25
CA CYS A 320 -31.17 26.11 -4.48
C CYS A 320 -30.98 24.66 -4.05
N LEU A 321 -29.86 24.05 -4.43
CA LEU A 321 -29.55 22.66 -4.16
C LEU A 321 -28.46 22.57 -3.10
N ASP A 322 -28.61 21.69 -2.12
CA ASP A 322 -27.53 21.42 -1.16
C ASP A 322 -26.40 20.67 -1.85
N ARG A 323 -25.16 21.17 -1.73
CA ARG A 323 -23.96 20.51 -2.29
C ARG A 323 -23.91 19.03 -1.91
N VAL A 324 -23.67 18.17 -2.91
CA VAL A 324 -23.53 16.73 -2.70
C VAL A 324 -22.43 16.49 -1.68
N LYS A 325 -22.72 15.65 -0.69
CA LYS A 325 -21.77 15.16 0.30
C LYS A 325 -21.83 13.64 0.26
N CYS A 326 -20.75 13.02 -0.20
CA CYS A 326 -20.66 11.56 -0.26
C CYS A 326 -20.68 10.99 1.17
N GLN A 327 -21.47 9.94 1.37
CA GLN A 327 -21.59 9.24 2.66
C GLN A 327 -20.61 8.06 2.67
N ASP A 328 -20.02 7.74 3.83
CA ASP A 328 -19.23 6.52 4.00
C ASP A 328 -19.99 5.30 3.44
N PRO A 329 -19.36 4.44 2.63
CA PRO A 329 -17.93 4.33 2.32
C PRO A 329 -17.43 5.14 1.10
N TYR A 330 -18.22 6.04 0.52
CA TYR A 330 -17.87 6.76 -0.72
C TYR A 330 -16.91 7.93 -0.50
N ILE A 331 -15.94 8.06 -1.40
CA ILE A 331 -15.07 9.22 -1.54
C ILE A 331 -15.70 10.19 -2.55
N GLN A 332 -15.66 11.49 -2.26
CA GLN A 332 -16.14 12.51 -3.19
C GLN A 332 -15.08 12.84 -4.23
N LEU A 333 -15.40 12.59 -5.50
CA LEU A 333 -14.53 12.93 -6.63
C LEU A 333 -14.73 14.40 -7.00
N ASN A 334 -15.94 14.77 -7.42
CA ASN A 334 -16.29 16.15 -7.74
C ASN A 334 -17.61 16.58 -7.09
N GLU A 335 -18.05 17.80 -7.39
CA GLU A 335 -19.26 18.43 -6.84
C GLU A 335 -20.51 17.55 -7.00
N ASN A 336 -20.53 16.68 -8.02
CA ASN A 336 -21.66 15.86 -8.41
C ASN A 336 -21.33 14.35 -8.49
N ARG A 337 -20.15 13.87 -8.10
CA ARG A 337 -19.73 12.46 -8.29
C ARG A 337 -19.07 11.87 -7.05
N CYS A 338 -19.63 10.77 -6.56
CA CYS A 338 -19.09 9.90 -5.52
C CYS A 338 -18.50 8.62 -6.14
N MET A 339 -17.44 8.06 -5.56
CA MET A 339 -16.85 6.77 -5.95
C MET A 339 -16.57 5.87 -4.75
N CYS A 340 -16.74 4.57 -4.96
CA CYS A 340 -16.48 3.52 -3.98
C CYS A 340 -15.24 2.72 -4.42
N HIS A 341 -14.15 2.76 -3.64
CA HIS A 341 -12.93 2.03 -3.98
C HIS A 341 -13.04 0.54 -3.60
N GLY A 342 -12.61 -0.36 -4.48
CA GLY A 342 -12.79 -1.81 -4.31
C GLY A 342 -12.11 -2.41 -3.07
N GLU A 343 -11.04 -1.78 -2.58
CA GLU A 343 -10.33 -2.19 -1.37
C GLU A 343 -11.05 -1.84 -0.05
N ASN A 344 -12.04 -0.93 -0.08
CA ASN A 344 -12.83 -0.59 1.09
C ASN A 344 -13.89 -1.69 1.31
N PRO A 345 -13.90 -2.43 2.43
CA PRO A 345 -14.84 -3.53 2.65
C PRO A 345 -16.32 -3.14 2.48
N GLY A 346 -16.68 -1.89 2.80
CA GLY A 346 -18.03 -1.36 2.64
C GLY A 346 -18.49 -1.21 1.18
N CYS A 347 -17.57 -1.19 0.21
CA CYS A 347 -17.87 -1.00 -1.21
C CYS A 347 -18.24 -2.30 -1.95
N SER A 348 -18.05 -3.46 -1.32
CA SER A 348 -18.15 -4.79 -1.97
C SER A 348 -19.52 -5.12 -2.59
N GLU A 349 -20.61 -4.55 -2.10
CA GLU A 349 -21.97 -4.68 -2.69
C GLU A 349 -22.54 -3.34 -3.20
N GLN A 350 -21.73 -2.29 -3.24
CA GLN A 350 -22.14 -0.93 -3.61
C GLN A 350 -21.83 -0.62 -5.08
N PRO A 351 -22.59 0.25 -5.76
CA PRO A 351 -22.18 0.74 -7.08
C PRO A 351 -20.85 1.51 -6.99
N PHE A 352 -19.93 1.24 -7.91
CA PHE A 352 -18.59 1.84 -7.95
C PHE A 352 -18.64 3.37 -8.07
N THR A 353 -19.66 3.92 -8.73
CA THR A 353 -19.89 5.37 -8.77
C THR A 353 -21.35 5.73 -8.57
N ILE A 354 -21.60 6.89 -7.95
CA ILE A 354 -22.88 7.58 -7.95
C ILE A 354 -22.65 8.98 -8.54
N LEU A 355 -23.25 9.25 -9.69
CA LEU A 355 -23.27 10.55 -10.34
C LEU A 355 -24.62 11.22 -10.10
N TYR A 356 -24.62 12.43 -9.58
CA TYR A 356 -25.79 13.26 -9.36
C TYR A 356 -25.99 14.15 -10.59
N LYS A 357 -27.23 14.22 -11.11
CA LYS A 357 -27.59 15.09 -12.23
C LYS A 357 -28.97 15.71 -11.98
N HIS A 358 -29.12 16.95 -12.40
CA HIS A 358 -30.32 17.76 -12.21
C HIS A 358 -30.79 18.26 -13.59
N MET A 359 -32.10 18.20 -13.85
CA MET A 359 -32.68 18.74 -15.08
C MET A 359 -34.10 19.26 -14.87
N GLY A 360 -34.47 20.34 -15.57
CA GLY A 360 -35.84 20.84 -15.62
C GLY A 360 -36.66 20.15 -16.72
N ILE A 361 -37.97 19.97 -16.50
CA ILE A 361 -38.92 19.51 -17.53
C ILE A 361 -40.25 20.28 -17.49
N VAL A 362 -40.88 20.46 -18.66
CA VAL A 362 -42.18 21.13 -18.82
C VAL A 362 -43.30 20.33 -18.14
N SER A 363 -44.20 21.02 -17.40
CA SER A 363 -45.43 20.43 -16.89
C SER A 363 -46.36 19.94 -18.01
N GLY A 364 -46.95 18.76 -17.85
CA GLY A 364 -47.94 18.21 -18.77
C GLY A 364 -47.40 17.75 -20.13
N ARG A 365 -46.08 17.56 -20.25
CA ARG A 365 -45.38 17.23 -21.51
C ARG A 365 -46.06 16.11 -22.31
N SER A 366 -46.14 16.29 -23.64
CA SER A 366 -46.52 15.24 -24.59
C SER A 366 -45.59 14.02 -24.51
N VAL A 367 -46.18 12.82 -24.69
CA VAL A 367 -45.50 11.52 -24.56
C VAL A 367 -45.88 10.57 -25.70
N PRO A 368 -45.03 9.59 -26.08
CA PRO A 368 -43.71 9.31 -25.50
C PRO A 368 -42.68 10.40 -25.81
N ALA A 369 -41.74 10.61 -24.88
CA ALA A 369 -40.66 11.60 -25.03
C ALA A 369 -39.35 11.05 -24.47
N ASP A 370 -38.28 11.20 -25.26
CA ASP A 370 -36.91 10.87 -24.85
C ASP A 370 -36.34 12.04 -24.05
N ILE A 371 -35.91 11.81 -22.80
CA ILE A 371 -35.60 12.90 -21.86
C ILE A 371 -34.15 12.92 -21.33
N PHE A 372 -33.47 11.78 -21.30
CA PHE A 372 -32.08 11.69 -20.82
C PHE A 372 -31.38 10.51 -21.48
N GLN A 373 -30.11 10.65 -21.87
CA GLN A 373 -29.31 9.56 -22.42
C GLN A 373 -28.18 9.18 -21.47
N MET A 374 -28.07 7.89 -21.17
CA MET A 374 -26.93 7.29 -20.52
C MET A 374 -25.99 6.70 -21.57
N GLN A 375 -24.68 6.85 -21.35
CA GLN A 375 -23.64 6.22 -22.17
C GLN A 375 -22.48 5.77 -21.26
N ALA A 376 -21.88 4.62 -21.57
CA ALA A 376 -20.64 4.19 -20.94
C ALA A 376 -19.46 4.93 -21.60
N THR A 377 -18.68 5.69 -20.81
CA THR A 377 -17.47 6.38 -21.29
C THR A 377 -16.34 5.40 -21.64
N THR A 378 -16.20 4.32 -20.86
CA THR A 378 -15.17 3.29 -21.06
C THR A 378 -15.75 2.04 -21.74
N ARG A 379 -15.17 1.59 -22.86
CA ARG A 379 -15.63 0.41 -23.60
C ARG A 379 -14.68 -0.78 -23.45
N TYR A 380 -14.80 -1.52 -22.34
CA TYR A 380 -14.00 -2.73 -22.12
C TYR A 380 -14.26 -3.81 -23.19
N PRO A 381 -13.21 -4.41 -23.81
CA PRO A 381 -13.37 -5.53 -24.73
C PRO A 381 -14.05 -6.73 -24.05
N GLY A 382 -15.03 -7.34 -24.74
CA GLY A 382 -15.81 -8.46 -24.20
C GLY A 382 -16.88 -8.07 -23.16
N ALA A 383 -16.95 -6.81 -22.72
CA ALA A 383 -17.98 -6.34 -21.80
C ALA A 383 -19.28 -5.95 -22.51
N TYR A 384 -20.39 -6.13 -21.81
CA TYR A 384 -21.71 -5.62 -22.18
C TYR A 384 -22.36 -4.87 -21.01
N TYR A 385 -23.28 -3.98 -21.36
CA TYR A 385 -23.86 -2.99 -20.44
C TYR A 385 -25.36 -3.18 -20.39
N ILE A 386 -25.90 -3.32 -19.17
CA ILE A 386 -27.34 -3.44 -18.90
C ILE A 386 -27.79 -2.13 -18.25
N PHE A 387 -28.80 -1.48 -18.83
CA PHE A 387 -29.33 -0.20 -18.36
C PHE A 387 -30.74 -0.39 -17.79
N GLN A 388 -30.97 0.03 -16.54
CA GLN A 388 -32.24 -0.16 -15.84
C GLN A 388 -32.59 1.00 -14.90
N ILE A 389 -33.86 1.11 -14.51
CA ILE A 389 -34.30 2.03 -13.45
C ILE A 389 -34.31 1.25 -12.13
N LYS A 390 -33.55 1.71 -11.14
CA LYS A 390 -33.33 1.06 -9.85
C LYS A 390 -34.32 1.53 -8.77
N SER A 391 -34.74 2.80 -8.81
CA SER A 391 -35.71 3.40 -7.88
C SER A 391 -36.44 4.60 -8.51
N GLY A 392 -37.55 5.06 -7.92
CA GLY A 392 -38.16 6.37 -8.21
C GLY A 392 -39.20 6.40 -9.34
N ASN A 393 -39.59 5.23 -9.87
CA ASN A 393 -40.52 5.08 -10.99
C ASN A 393 -41.79 4.29 -10.57
N GLU A 394 -42.27 4.53 -9.35
CA GLU A 394 -43.38 3.79 -8.75
C GLU A 394 -44.70 4.04 -9.49
N GLY A 395 -44.90 5.24 -10.04
CA GLY A 395 -46.03 5.61 -10.88
C GLY A 395 -45.96 5.09 -12.32
N ARG A 396 -44.83 4.47 -12.71
CA ARG A 396 -44.53 3.94 -14.04
C ARG A 396 -44.66 4.99 -15.13
N GLU A 397 -44.19 6.21 -14.85
CA GLU A 397 -44.09 7.27 -15.83
C GLU A 397 -42.95 7.04 -16.85
N PHE A 398 -41.93 6.23 -16.54
CA PHE A 398 -40.73 6.05 -17.36
C PHE A 398 -40.40 4.59 -17.72
N TYR A 399 -39.58 4.38 -18.74
CA TYR A 399 -38.80 3.15 -18.97
C TYR A 399 -37.43 3.47 -19.58
N MET A 400 -36.48 2.53 -19.47
CA MET A 400 -35.19 2.61 -20.20
C MET A 400 -35.31 1.89 -21.54
N ARG A 401 -34.89 2.55 -22.61
CA ARG A 401 -34.79 2.01 -23.97
C ARG A 401 -33.32 1.91 -24.35
N GLN A 402 -32.79 0.70 -24.50
CA GLN A 402 -31.43 0.53 -25.01
C GLN A 402 -31.36 1.04 -26.45
N THR A 403 -30.44 1.96 -26.72
CA THR A 403 -30.26 2.62 -28.03
C THR A 403 -28.97 2.19 -28.73
N GLY A 404 -27.99 1.68 -27.97
CA GLY A 404 -26.76 1.11 -28.50
C GLY A 404 -26.14 0.05 -27.60
N PRO A 405 -24.99 -0.54 -27.99
CA PRO A 405 -24.28 -1.52 -27.18
C PRO A 405 -23.69 -0.94 -25.89
N VAL A 406 -23.53 0.39 -25.84
CA VAL A 406 -22.96 1.16 -24.72
C VAL A 406 -23.86 2.32 -24.26
N SER A 407 -25.11 2.39 -24.75
CA SER A 407 -26.00 3.53 -24.50
C SER A 407 -27.47 3.14 -24.40
N ALA A 408 -28.21 3.91 -23.59
CA ALA A 408 -29.65 3.77 -23.41
C ALA A 408 -30.30 5.11 -23.06
N THR A 409 -31.53 5.30 -23.50
CA THR A 409 -32.32 6.52 -23.30
C THR A 409 -33.43 6.27 -22.28
N LEU A 410 -33.57 7.17 -21.31
CA LEU A 410 -34.74 7.26 -20.43
C LEU A 410 -35.89 7.89 -21.21
N VAL A 411 -37.01 7.17 -21.28
CA VAL A 411 -38.18 7.56 -22.07
C VAL A 411 -39.39 7.73 -21.15
N MET A 412 -39.96 8.94 -21.16
CA MET A 412 -41.22 9.26 -20.49
C MET A 412 -42.40 8.73 -21.31
N THR A 413 -43.38 8.12 -20.65
CA THR A 413 -44.58 7.49 -21.23
C THR A 413 -45.89 8.04 -20.68
N ARG A 414 -45.84 8.87 -19.63
CA ARG A 414 -47.00 9.52 -19.01
C ARG A 414 -46.69 11.00 -18.76
N PRO A 415 -47.61 11.93 -19.06
CA PRO A 415 -47.40 13.35 -18.80
C PRO A 415 -47.36 13.58 -17.29
N ILE A 416 -46.30 14.25 -16.79
CA ILE A 416 -46.17 14.59 -15.38
C ILE A 416 -46.66 16.03 -15.18
N GLN A 417 -47.61 16.22 -14.28
CA GLN A 417 -48.08 17.55 -13.89
C GLN A 417 -47.17 18.10 -12.80
N GLY A 418 -46.68 19.33 -12.97
CA GLY A 418 -45.98 20.11 -11.95
C GLY A 418 -46.94 20.94 -11.07
N PRO A 419 -46.47 21.55 -9.97
CA PRO A 419 -45.12 21.42 -9.41
C PRO A 419 -44.84 19.99 -8.91
N ARG A 420 -43.73 19.38 -9.32
CA ARG A 420 -43.30 18.06 -8.83
C ARG A 420 -41.80 17.89 -8.97
N GLU A 421 -41.19 17.27 -7.98
CA GLU A 421 -39.84 16.73 -8.07
C GLU A 421 -39.92 15.20 -8.25
N VAL A 422 -39.06 14.63 -9.09
CA VAL A 422 -38.94 13.18 -9.27
C VAL A 422 -37.47 12.79 -9.27
N VAL A 423 -37.05 11.98 -8.30
CA VAL A 423 -35.68 11.46 -8.20
C VAL A 423 -35.66 10.02 -8.70
N LEU A 424 -34.81 9.73 -9.70
CA LEU A 424 -34.64 8.42 -10.30
C LEU A 424 -33.20 7.94 -10.08
N ASP A 425 -33.02 6.74 -9.51
CA ASP A 425 -31.72 6.05 -9.62
C ASP A 425 -31.72 5.25 -10.94
N LEU A 426 -30.93 5.69 -11.91
CA LEU A 426 -30.69 4.97 -13.16
C LEU A 426 -29.40 4.17 -13.02
N GLU A 427 -29.43 2.86 -13.30
CA GLU A 427 -28.30 1.97 -13.08
C GLU A 427 -27.75 1.40 -14.38
N MET A 428 -26.43 1.51 -14.56
CA MET A 428 -25.65 0.85 -15.59
C MET A 428 -24.84 -0.28 -14.96
N VAL A 429 -25.23 -1.53 -15.23
CA VAL A 429 -24.48 -2.72 -14.81
C VAL A 429 -23.51 -3.10 -15.92
N THR A 430 -22.21 -3.07 -15.63
CA THR A 430 -21.14 -3.52 -16.54
C THR A 430 -20.82 -4.98 -16.25
N VAL A 431 -20.84 -5.85 -17.25
CA VAL A 431 -20.50 -7.27 -17.11
C VAL A 431 -19.43 -7.63 -18.13
N ASN A 432 -18.27 -8.12 -17.68
CA ASN A 432 -17.24 -8.70 -18.54
C ASN A 432 -16.99 -10.17 -18.16
N THR A 433 -17.39 -11.09 -19.02
CA THR A 433 -17.29 -12.53 -18.78
C THR A 433 -15.90 -13.11 -19.02
N VAL A 434 -14.96 -12.34 -19.58
CA VAL A 434 -13.57 -12.78 -19.78
C VAL A 434 -12.83 -12.76 -18.45
N ILE A 435 -12.84 -11.59 -17.79
CA ILE A 435 -12.14 -11.31 -16.52
C ILE A 435 -13.03 -11.54 -15.28
N ASN A 436 -14.17 -12.24 -15.45
CA ASN A 436 -15.20 -12.48 -14.43
C ASN A 436 -15.68 -11.22 -13.66
N PHE A 437 -15.59 -10.04 -14.29
CA PHE A 437 -15.93 -8.76 -13.65
C PHE A 437 -17.42 -8.43 -13.78
N ARG A 438 -18.01 -7.97 -12.68
CA ARG A 438 -19.35 -7.36 -12.66
C ARG A 438 -19.33 -6.12 -11.78
N GLY A 439 -19.67 -4.98 -12.36
CA GLY A 439 -19.79 -3.70 -11.68
C GLY A 439 -21.15 -3.03 -11.89
N SER A 440 -21.43 -2.04 -11.06
CA SER A 440 -22.59 -1.16 -11.22
C SER A 440 -22.15 0.30 -11.05
N SER A 441 -22.73 1.19 -11.84
CA SER A 441 -22.64 2.65 -11.66
C SER A 441 -24.04 3.23 -11.72
N VAL A 442 -24.36 4.18 -10.83
CA VAL A 442 -25.68 4.79 -10.72
C VAL A 442 -25.63 6.27 -11.09
N ILE A 443 -26.60 6.73 -11.89
CA ILE A 443 -26.90 8.15 -12.06
C ILE A 443 -28.17 8.44 -11.25
N ARG A 444 -28.05 9.25 -10.21
CA ARG A 444 -29.17 9.82 -9.46
C ARG A 444 -29.64 11.07 -10.18
N LEU A 445 -30.70 10.93 -10.96
CA LEU A 445 -31.27 11.98 -11.80
C LEU A 445 -32.48 12.61 -11.10
N THR A 446 -32.38 13.88 -10.71
CA THR A 446 -33.51 14.67 -10.19
C THR A 446 -34.14 15.49 -11.32
N LEU A 447 -35.43 15.23 -11.57
CA LEU A 447 -36.27 15.96 -12.51
C LEU A 447 -37.08 17.02 -11.76
N PHE A 448 -36.91 18.29 -12.11
CA PHE A 448 -37.74 19.39 -11.61
C PHE A 448 -38.84 19.71 -12.63
N VAL A 449 -40.08 19.29 -12.35
CA VAL A 449 -41.24 19.60 -13.20
C VAL A 449 -41.74 20.99 -12.90
N SER A 450 -41.67 21.88 -13.90
CA SER A 450 -41.98 23.31 -13.78
C SER A 450 -43.37 23.56 -13.19
N ASP A 451 -43.47 24.61 -12.38
CA ASP A 451 -44.72 25.10 -11.78
C ASP A 451 -45.69 25.67 -12.83
N PHE A 452 -45.24 25.88 -14.08
CA PHE A 452 -45.98 26.51 -15.16
C PHE A 452 -46.31 25.55 -16.32
N THR A 453 -47.54 25.69 -16.85
CA THR A 453 -47.94 25.13 -18.15
C THR A 453 -47.95 26.25 -19.19
N PHE A 454 -46.95 26.25 -20.09
CA PHE A 454 -46.78 27.25 -21.16
C PHE A 454 -47.33 26.78 -22.50
#